data_AF-A0A9X2MHJ4-F1
#
_entry.id   AF-A0A9X2MHJ4-F1
#
_cell.length_a   1.000
_cell.length_b   1.000
_cell.length_c   1.000
_cell.angle_alpha   90.00
_cell.angle_beta   90.00
_cell.angle_gamma   90.00
#
_symmetry.space_group_name_H-M   'P 1'
#
loop_
_entity.id
_entity.type
_entity.pdbx_description
1 polymer ?
#
loop_
_entity_poly.entity_id
_entity_poly.type
_entity_poly.pdbx_seq_one_letter_code
_entity_poly.pdbx_strand_id
1 'polypeptide(L)' 'MDQKFVVVTDENFSQPMSRDAAIKTIKDYDKKGIVAYIVSEEEAKRIKTPENFNEPRWE' A
#
# COMPACT_ATOMS: atom_id res chain seq x y z
N MET A 1 -7.03 -11.75 -15.43
CA MET A 1 -6.14 -10.59 -15.32
C MET A 1 -5.53 -10.62 -13.93
N ASP A 2 -4.21 -10.72 -13.82
CA ASP A 2 -3.50 -10.69 -12.54
C ASP A 2 -3.62 -9.30 -11.91
N GLN A 3 -4.49 -9.18 -10.90
CA GLN A 3 -4.59 -7.96 -10.10
C GLN A 3 -3.31 -7.80 -9.28
N LYS A 4 -2.61 -6.69 -9.51
CA LYS A 4 -1.45 -6.27 -8.73
C LYS A 4 -1.86 -5.25 -7.68
N PHE A 5 -1.13 -5.28 -6.58
CA PHE A 5 -1.33 -4.46 -5.41
C PHE A 5 -0.05 -3.70 -5.08
N VAL A 6 -0.20 -2.52 -4.52
CA VAL A 6 0.88 -1.66 -4.07
C VAL A 6 0.69 -1.40 -2.59
N VAL A 7 1.78 -1.42 -1.84
CA VAL A 7 1.81 -1.02 -0.44
C VAL A 7 2.22 0.44 -0.37
N VAL A 8 1.37 1.25 0.23
CA VAL A 8 1.59 2.68 0.49
C VAL A 8 2.06 2.82 1.92
N THR A 9 3.12 3.59 2.12
CA THR A 9 3.58 4.07 3.43
C THR A 9 3.57 5.59 3.40
N ASP A 10 3.73 6.24 4.55
CA ASP A 10 3.77 7.70 4.66
C ASP A 10 4.78 8.34 3.68
N GLU A 11 5.93 7.67 3.49
CA GLU A 11 7.03 8.22 2.70
C GLU A 11 7.11 7.65 1.27
N ASN A 12 6.62 6.43 1.03
CA ASN A 12 6.93 5.70 -0.21
C ASN A 12 5.84 4.72 -0.68
N PHE A 13 5.86 4.40 -1.97
CA PHE A 13 5.13 3.28 -2.56
C PHE A 13 6.05 2.09 -2.83
N SER A 14 5.55 0.88 -2.58
CA SER A 14 6.19 -0.33 -3.04
C SER A 14 6.00 -0.54 -4.54
N GLN A 15 6.76 -1.47 -5.12
CA GLN A 15 6.48 -1.94 -6.48
C GLN A 15 5.16 -2.75 -6.52
N PRO A 16 4.45 -2.76 -7.66
CA PRO A 16 3.26 -3.59 -7.85
C PRO A 16 3.58 -5.08 -7.69
N MET A 17 2.87 -5.76 -6.80
CA MET A 17 3.09 -7.15 -6.43
C MET A 17 1.77 -7.92 -6.29
N SER A 18 1.85 -9.25 -6.17
CA SER A 18 0.66 -10.09 -5.93
C SER A 18 0.06 -9.82 -4.54
N ARG A 19 -1.23 -10.15 -4.36
CA ARG A 19 -1.92 -9.99 -3.06
C ARG A 19 -1.15 -10.62 -1.90
N ASP A 20 -0.68 -11.85 -2.05
CA ASP A 20 0.10 -12.55 -1.01
C ASP A 20 1.39 -11.82 -0.64
N ALA A 21 2.08 -11.27 -1.63
CA ALA A 21 3.29 -10.49 -1.40
C ALA A 21 2.95 -9.18 -0.66
N ALA A 22 1.89 -8.49 -1.05
CA ALA A 22 1.44 -7.26 -0.38
C ALA A 22 1.08 -7.52 1.09
N ILE A 23 0.39 -8.62 1.38
CA ILE A 23 0.04 -9.05 2.74
C ILE A 23 1.29 -9.37 3.57
N LYS A 24 2.32 -9.99 2.98
CA LYS A 24 3.58 -10.23 3.70
C LYS A 24 4.30 -8.91 4.00
N THR A 25 4.35 -8.01 3.03
CA THR A 25 5.01 -6.71 3.16
C THR A 25 4.34 -5.83 4.23
N ILE A 26 3.01 -5.72 4.23
CA ILE A 26 2.32 -4.94 5.27
C ILE A 26 2.54 -5.50 6.67
N LYS A 27 2.59 -6.83 6.82
CA LYS A 27 2.89 -7.49 8.11
C LYS A 27 4.33 -7.24 8.57
N ASP A 28 5.27 -7.12 7.64
CA ASP A 28 6.66 -6.78 7.96
C ASP A 28 6.78 -5.32 8.41
N TYR A 29 6.05 -4.41 7.75
CA TYR A 29 5.97 -3.00 8.14
C TYR A 29 5.29 -2.81 9.50
N ASP A 30 4.18 -3.49 9.74
CA ASP A 30 3.48 -3.48 11.04
C ASP A 30 4.41 -3.91 12.19
N LYS A 31 5.19 -4.98 12.00
CA LYS A 31 6.21 -5.43 12.98
C LYS A 31 7.31 -4.39 13.24
N LYS A 32 7.56 -3.49 12.28
CA LYS A 32 8.53 -2.39 12.39
C LYS A 32 7.90 -1.10 12.92
N GLY A 33 6.61 -1.10 13.24
CA GLY A 33 5.87 0.08 13.67
C GLY A 33 5.58 1.07 12.53
N ILE A 34 5.67 0.62 11.28
CA ILE A 34 5.41 1.44 10.10
C ILE A 34 3.95 1.24 9.68
N VAL A 35 3.19 2.34 9.66
CA VAL A 35 1.82 2.34 9.15
C VAL A 35 1.88 2.22 7.63
N ALA A 36 1.21 1.20 7.11
CA ALA A 36 1.20 0.89 5.68
C ALA A 36 -0.19 0.44 5.25
N TYR A 37 -0.55 0.69 3.98
CA TYR A 37 -1.86 0.38 3.42
C TYR A 37 -1.71 -0.36 2.10
N ILE A 38 -2.57 -1.34 1.83
CA ILE A 38 -2.60 -2.04 0.55
C ILE A 38 -3.64 -1.38 -0.35
N VAL A 39 -3.22 -0.95 -1.53
CA VAL A 39 -4.10 -0.41 -2.58
C VAL A 39 -3.94 -1.21 -3.88
N SER A 40 -4.92 -1.12 -4.77
CA SER A 40 -4.78 -1.70 -6.12
C SER A 40 -3.79 -0.89 -6.95
N GLU A 41 -3.19 -1.50 -7.97
CA GLU A 41 -2.31 -0.79 -8.90
C GLU A 41 -3.00 0.41 -9.57
N GLU A 42 -4.29 0.26 -9.91
CA GLU A 42 -5.09 1.35 -10.49
C GLU A 42 -5.23 2.53 -9.52
N GLU A 43 -5.45 2.24 -8.24
CA GLU A 43 -5.58 3.27 -7.23
C GLU A 43 -4.24 3.95 -6.94
N ALA A 44 -3.14 3.18 -6.87
CA ALA A 44 -1.79 3.75 -6.78
C ALA A 44 -1.48 4.70 -7.95
N LYS A 45 -1.90 4.35 -9.18
CA LYS A 45 -1.77 5.24 -10.35
C LYS A 45 -2.64 6.49 -10.27
N ARG A 46 -3.83 6.41 -9.65
CA ARG A 46 -4.71 7.56 -9.42
C ARG A 46 -4.08 8.54 -8.42
N ILE A 47 -3.54 8.01 -7.33
CA ILE A 47 -2.97 8.78 -6.22
C ILE A 47 -1.62 9.42 -6.61
N LYS A 48 -0.75 8.71 -7.34
CA LYS A 48 0.60 9.10 -7.81
C LYS A 48 1.64 9.39 -6.72
N THR A 49 1.26 10.06 -5.63
CA THR A 49 2.14 10.45 -4.50
C THR A 49 1.50 10.03 -3.18
N PRO A 50 2.27 9.56 -2.18
CA PRO A 50 1.69 9.13 -0.90
C PRO A 50 0.88 10.23 -0.21
N GLU A 51 1.25 11.50 -0.42
CA GLU A 51 0.53 12.69 0.07
C GLU A 51 -0.92 12.80 -0.41
N ASN A 52 -1.25 12.21 -1.56
CA ASN A 52 -2.62 12.18 -2.10
C ASN A 52 -3.42 10.97 -1.60
N PHE A 53 -2.82 10.09 -0.79
CA PHE A 53 -3.53 8.96 -0.20
C PHE A 53 -4.36 9.45 0.98
N ASN A 54 -5.68 9.34 0.85
CA ASN A 54 -6.58 9.62 1.97
C ASN A 54 -6.52 8.47 2.95
N GLU A 55 -5.78 8.67 4.04
CA GLU A 55 -5.71 7.69 5.12
C GLU A 55 -7.12 7.41 5.68
N PRO A 56 -7.56 6.13 5.70
CA PRO A 56 -8.84 5.77 6.27
C PRO A 56 -8.83 6.06 7.77
N ARG A 57 -9.72 6.94 8.22
CA ARG A 57 -9.96 7.19 9.64
C ARG A 57 -11.00 6.19 10.13
N TRP A 58 -10.65 5.45 11.18
CA TRP A 58 -11.57 4.56 11.88
C TRP A 58 -12.00 5.30 13.14
N GLU A 59 -13.19 5.92 13.11
CA GLU A 59 -13.89 6.42 14.30
C GLU A 59 -14.69 5.30 14.99
#